data_AF-A0A844CY67-F1
#
_entry.id   AF-A0A844CY67-F1
#
_cell.length_a   1.000
_cell.length_b   1.000
_cell.length_c   1.000
_cell.angle_alpha   90.00
_cell.angle_beta   90.00
_cell.angle_gamma   90.00
#
_symmetry.space_group_name_H-M   'P 1'
#
loop_
_entity.id
_entity.type
_entity.pdbx_description
1 polymer ?
#
loop_
_entity_poly.entity_id
_entity_poly.type
_entity_poly.pdbx_seq_one_letter_code
_entity_poly.pdbx_strand_id
1 'polypeptide(L)'
;MSSSTAHVIALLSAGELAVELWRAETAAADAKHRYVRKIERYEQQHGDLVGRLSPAKPEHAGAIAFSAAAYASHQAARRKVYSLRRRLRAASCKAARLAAAHA
;
A
#
# COMPACT_ATOMS: atom_id res chain seq x y z
N MET A 1 9.63 -15.06 -31.48
CA MET A 1 8.41 -14.28 -31.14
C MET A 1 8.40 -13.03 -31.98
N SER A 2 7.28 -12.70 -32.63
CA SER A 2 7.15 -11.43 -33.34
C SER A 2 7.06 -10.28 -32.34
N SER A 3 7.55 -9.11 -32.73
CA SER A 3 7.69 -7.98 -31.81
C SER A 3 6.35 -7.36 -31.38
N SER A 4 5.31 -7.51 -32.21
CA SER A 4 3.92 -7.21 -31.87
C SER A 4 3.42 -8.06 -30.68
N THR A 5 3.76 -9.36 -30.66
CA THR A 5 3.42 -10.25 -29.51
C THR A 5 4.11 -9.80 -28.22
N ALA A 6 5.36 -9.34 -28.30
CA ALA A 6 6.08 -8.83 -27.13
C ALA A 6 5.45 -7.55 -26.55
N HIS A 7 4.94 -6.66 -27.40
CA HIS A 7 4.22 -5.46 -26.98
C HIS A 7 2.90 -5.81 -26.27
N VAL A 8 2.09 -6.71 -26.86
CA VAL A 8 0.83 -7.17 -26.26
C VAL A 8 1.06 -7.81 -24.89
N ILE A 9 2.08 -8.67 -24.75
CA ILE A 9 2.44 -9.27 -23.45
C ILE A 9 2.80 -8.19 -22.42
N ALA A 10 3.56 -7.17 -22.83
CA ALA A 10 3.94 -6.09 -21.93
C ALA A 10 2.73 -5.26 -21.45
N LEU A 11 1.74 -5.03 -22.32
CA LEU A 11 0.47 -4.37 -21.95
C LEU A 11 -0.35 -5.23 -20.99
N LEU A 12 -0.47 -6.53 -21.24
CA LEU A 12 -1.20 -7.45 -20.35
C LEU A 12 -0.56 -7.48 -18.95
N SER A 13 0.77 -7.59 -18.86
CA SER A 13 1.47 -7.54 -17.58
C SER A 13 1.27 -6.21 -16.85
N ALA A 14 1.19 -5.08 -17.56
CA ALA A 14 0.87 -3.79 -16.96
C ALA A 14 -0.59 -3.74 -16.45
N GLY A 15 -1.54 -4.31 -17.20
CA GLY A 15 -2.94 -4.43 -16.80
C GLY A 15 -3.13 -5.28 -15.54
N GLU A 16 -2.50 -6.45 -15.47
CA GLU A 16 -2.50 -7.30 -14.28
C GLU A 16 -1.97 -6.56 -13.04
N LEU A 17 -0.84 -5.85 -13.19
CA LEU A 17 -0.26 -5.04 -12.13
C LEU A 17 -1.17 -3.89 -11.68
N ALA A 18 -1.93 -3.29 -12.60
CA ALA A 18 -2.89 -2.24 -12.27
C ALA A 18 -4.06 -2.78 -11.43
N VAL A 19 -4.60 -3.95 -11.79
CA VAL A 19 -5.66 -4.61 -11.00
C VAL A 19 -5.15 -5.02 -9.62
N GLU A 20 -3.95 -5.59 -9.55
CA GLU A 20 -3.31 -5.92 -8.26
C GLU A 20 -3.07 -4.67 -7.40
N LEU A 21 -2.63 -3.58 -8.02
CA LEU A 21 -2.41 -2.31 -7.32
C LEU A 21 -3.72 -1.78 -6.74
N TRP A 22 -4.80 -1.75 -7.52
CA TRP A 22 -6.11 -1.32 -7.04
C TRP A 22 -6.57 -2.13 -5.83
N ARG A 23 -6.48 -3.47 -5.90
CA ARG A 23 -6.81 -4.34 -4.77
C ARG A 23 -5.94 -4.06 -3.54
N ALA A 24 -4.64 -3.82 -3.74
CA ALA A 24 -3.73 -3.52 -2.65
C ALA A 24 -3.99 -2.14 -2.02
N GLU A 25 -4.39 -1.14 -2.80
CA GLU A 25 -4.77 0.18 -2.31
C GLU A 25 -6.02 0.11 -1.44
N THR A 26 -7.04 -0.63 -1.88
CA THR A 26 -8.24 -0.92 -1.07
C THR A 26 -7.87 -1.61 0.24
N ALA A 27 -7.06 -2.67 0.18
CA ALA A 27 -6.62 -3.39 1.38
C ALA A 27 -5.79 -2.51 2.34
N ALA A 28 -4.98 -1.58 1.82
CA ALA A 28 -4.21 -0.64 2.62
C ALA A 28 -5.10 0.41 3.30
N ALA A 29 -6.15 0.88 2.63
CA ALA A 29 -7.17 1.75 3.21
C ALA A 29 -7.91 1.04 4.36
N ASP A 30 -8.34 -0.20 4.14
CA ASP A 30 -8.99 -1.00 5.19
C ASP A 30 -8.07 -1.26 6.39
N ALA A 31 -6.80 -1.55 6.14
CA ALA A 31 -5.81 -1.73 7.20
C ALA A 31 -5.59 -0.43 7.99
N LYS A 32 -5.61 0.74 7.33
CA LYS A 32 -5.58 2.05 7.99
C LYS A 32 -6.80 2.23 8.88
N HIS A 33 -8.00 1.94 8.38
CA HIS A 33 -9.24 2.04 9.17
C HIS A 33 -9.20 1.13 10.41
N ARG A 34 -8.72 -0.11 10.28
CA ARG A 34 -8.55 -1.02 11.44
C ARG A 34 -7.57 -0.48 12.46
N TYR A 35 -6.46 0.11 12.02
CA TYR A 35 -5.48 0.73 12.91
C TYR A 35 -6.06 1.93 13.66
N VAL A 36 -6.74 2.84 12.96
CA VAL A 36 -7.40 4.02 13.58
C VAL A 36 -8.45 3.58 14.59
N ARG A 37 -9.33 2.64 14.23
CA ARG A 37 -10.34 2.10 15.17
C ARG A 37 -9.73 1.44 16.41
N LYS A 38 -8.53 0.86 16.31
CA LYS A 38 -7.82 0.30 17.46
C LYS A 38 -7.34 1.39 18.41
N ILE A 39 -6.94 2.55 17.89
CA ILE A 39 -6.57 3.71 18.71
C ILE A 39 -7.82 4.29 19.37
N GLU A 40 -8.89 4.54 18.61
CA GLU A 40 -10.16 5.05 19.13
C GLU A 40 -10.71 4.15 20.24
N ARG A 41 -10.63 2.82 20.07
CA ARG A 41 -11.04 1.86 21.12
C ARG A 41 -10.18 1.96 22.38
N TYR A 42 -8.88 2.23 22.24
CA TYR A 42 -8.01 2.44 23.38
C TYR A 42 -8.38 3.73 24.13
N GLU A 43 -8.62 4.82 23.39
CA GLU A 43 -9.03 6.11 23.95
C GLU A 43 -10.37 6.01 24.69
N GLN A 44 -11.34 5.28 24.14
CA GLN A 44 -12.62 5.00 24.82
C GLN A 44 -12.46 4.27 26.17
N GLN A 45 -11.38 3.51 26.36
CA GLN A 45 -11.13 2.72 27.57
C GLN A 45 -10.25 3.44 28.58
N HIS A 46 -9.39 4.35 28.13
CA HIS A 46 -8.31 4.92 28.95
C HIS A 46 -8.29 6.46 28.96
N GLY A 47 -9.19 7.12 28.23
CA GLY A 47 -9.22 8.56 28.02
C GLY A 47 -8.51 8.98 26.73
N ASP A 48 -8.86 10.17 26.26
CA ASP A 48 -8.35 10.72 25.00
C ASP A 48 -6.85 11.00 25.05
N LEU A 49 -6.16 10.74 23.94
CA LEU A 49 -4.73 11.04 23.80
C LEU A 49 -4.53 12.38 23.11
N VAL A 50 -3.65 13.22 23.66
CA VAL A 50 -3.44 14.56 23.14
C VAL A 50 -2.45 14.55 21.97
N GLY A 51 -3.01 14.79 20.78
CA GLY A 51 -2.26 15.01 19.55
C GLY A 51 -1.78 13.72 18.90
N ARG A 52 -0.72 13.81 18.08
CA ARG A 52 -0.23 12.65 17.32
C ARG A 52 0.47 11.64 18.23
N LEU A 53 0.10 10.36 18.08
CA LEU A 53 0.83 9.25 18.72
C LEU A 53 2.33 9.34 18.45
N SER A 54 3.11 9.25 19.52
CA SER A 54 4.55 9.46 19.51
C SER A 54 5.19 8.56 20.55
N PRO A 55 6.19 7.73 20.20
CA PRO A 55 6.93 6.90 21.16
C PRO A 55 7.69 7.71 22.21
N ALA A 56 7.98 8.98 21.95
CA ALA A 56 8.67 9.86 22.89
C ALA A 56 7.77 10.34 24.05
N LYS A 57 6.45 10.15 23.93
CA LYS A 57 5.45 10.51 24.93
C LYS A 57 5.08 9.27 25.76
N PRO A 58 5.46 9.19 27.04
CA PRO A 58 5.16 8.03 27.89
C PRO A 58 3.67 7.71 27.95
N GLU A 59 2.81 8.73 27.93
CA GLU A 59 1.35 8.60 27.93
C GLU A 59 0.82 7.87 26.68
N HIS A 60 1.57 7.84 25.59
CA HIS A 60 1.20 7.14 24.36
C HIS A 60 1.67 5.68 24.32
N ALA A 61 2.53 5.25 25.25
CA ALA A 61 3.15 3.92 25.21
C ALA A 61 2.11 2.79 25.21
N GLY A 62 1.06 2.91 26.02
CA GLY A 62 -0.01 1.92 26.09
C GLY A 62 -0.80 1.81 24.79
N ALA A 63 -1.18 2.94 24.19
CA ALA A 63 -1.89 2.98 22.92
C ALA A 63 -1.05 2.41 21.76
N ILE A 64 0.25 2.71 21.75
CA ILE A 64 1.21 2.18 20.78
C ILE A 64 1.31 0.66 20.91
N ALA A 65 1.48 0.15 22.12
CA ALA A 65 1.53 -1.30 22.37
C ALA A 65 0.21 -1.98 21.96
N PHE A 66 -0.92 -1.40 22.33
CA PHE A 66 -2.26 -1.94 22.02
C PHE A 66 -2.55 -1.98 20.51
N SER A 67 -2.09 -0.97 19.76
CA SER A 67 -2.34 -0.85 18.32
C SER A 67 -1.22 -1.41 17.44
N ALA A 68 -0.12 -1.91 18.04
CA ALA A 68 1.10 -2.31 17.34
C ALA A 68 0.87 -3.31 16.19
N ALA A 69 0.08 -4.35 16.42
CA ALA A 69 -0.21 -5.36 15.41
C ALA A 69 -0.97 -4.76 14.21
N ALA A 70 -1.98 -3.94 14.46
CA ALA A 70 -2.75 -3.27 13.41
C ALA A 70 -1.88 -2.26 12.63
N TYR A 71 -1.00 -1.55 13.34
CA TYR A 71 -0.02 -0.66 12.72
C TYR A 71 0.94 -1.43 11.81
N ALA A 72 1.47 -2.57 12.26
CA ALA A 72 2.36 -3.42 11.46
C ALA A 72 1.67 -3.93 10.19
N SER A 73 0.41 -4.39 10.29
CA SER A 73 -0.38 -4.79 9.12
C SER A 73 -0.62 -3.63 8.15
N HIS A 74 -0.95 -2.43 8.65
CA HIS A 74 -1.09 -1.23 7.83
C HIS A 74 0.21 -0.89 7.09
N GLN A 75 1.35 -0.93 7.77
CA GLN A 75 2.66 -0.66 7.16
C GLN A 75 3.03 -1.72 6.10
N ALA A 76 2.73 -3.00 6.36
CA ALA A 76 2.94 -4.06 5.38
C ALA A 76 2.10 -3.83 4.11
N ALA A 77 0.82 -3.47 4.26
CA ALA A 77 -0.05 -3.14 3.14
C ALA A 77 0.47 -1.93 2.34
N ARG A 78 0.93 -0.87 3.01
CA ARG A 78 1.55 0.29 2.35
C ARG A 78 2.81 -0.07 1.56
N ARG A 79 3.69 -0.92 2.12
CA ARG A 79 4.87 -1.40 1.40
C ARG A 79 4.50 -2.19 0.14
N LYS A 80 3.44 -3.02 0.22
CA LYS A 80 2.92 -3.75 -0.94
C LYS A 80 2.43 -2.80 -2.04
N VAL A 81 1.65 -1.77 -1.70
CA VAL A 81 1.21 -0.73 -2.65
C VAL A 81 2.40 -0.06 -3.33
N TYR A 82 3.42 0.34 -2.55
CA TYR A 82 4.61 0.97 -3.11
C TYR A 82 5.36 0.06 -4.09
N SER A 83 5.54 -1.22 -3.73
CA SER A 83 6.15 -2.22 -4.59
C SER A 83 5.38 -2.39 -5.91
N LEU A 84 4.06 -2.50 -5.84
CA LEU A 84 3.20 -2.63 -7.02
C LEU A 84 3.23 -1.40 -7.92
N ARG A 85 3.20 -0.18 -7.36
CA ARG A 85 3.36 1.06 -8.15
C ARG A 85 4.69 1.09 -8.90
N ARG A 86 5.78 0.70 -8.25
CA ARG A 86 7.10 0.62 -8.89
C ARG A 86 7.11 -0.39 -10.04
N ARG A 87 6.53 -1.58 -9.82
CA ARG A 87 6.43 -2.62 -10.85
C ARG A 87 5.56 -2.18 -12.03
N LEU A 88 4.41 -1.57 -11.77
CA LEU A 88 3.52 -1.05 -12.80
C LEU A 88 4.21 0.01 -13.67
N ARG A 89 4.94 0.94 -13.04
CA ARG A 89 5.74 1.94 -13.77
C ARG A 89 6.76 1.28 -14.69
N ALA A 90 7.50 0.28 -14.18
CA ALA A 90 8.48 -0.44 -14.99
C ALA A 90 7.85 -1.18 -16.18
N ALA A 91 6.71 -1.86 -15.96
CA ALA A 91 5.97 -2.56 -17.00
C ALA A 91 5.45 -1.58 -18.07
N SER A 92 4.90 -0.44 -17.64
CA SER A 92 4.42 0.61 -18.54
C SER A 92 5.55 1.20 -19.39
N CYS A 93 6.70 1.49 -18.78
CA CYS A 93 7.89 1.94 -19.52
C CYS A 93 8.37 0.91 -20.54
N LYS A 94 8.33 -0.39 -20.20
CA LYS A 94 8.69 -1.46 -21.13
C LYS A 94 7.73 -1.51 -22.31
N ALA A 95 6.42 -1.45 -22.06
CA ALA A 95 5.41 -1.43 -23.12
C ALA A 95 5.60 -0.23 -24.06
N ALA A 96 5.86 0.96 -23.52
CA ALA A 96 6.12 2.17 -24.29
C ALA A 96 7.38 2.06 -25.17
N ARG A 97 8.48 1.50 -24.64
CA ARG A 97 9.70 1.28 -25.44
C ARG A 97 9.47 0.30 -26.58
N LEU A 98 8.71 -0.77 -26.33
CA LEU A 98 8.35 -1.72 -27.39
C LEU A 98 7.46 -1.06 -28.44
N ALA A 99 6.50 -0.23 -28.03
CA ALA A 99 5.66 0.52 -28.98
C ALA A 99 6.51 1.44 -29.87
N ALA A 100 7.44 2.20 -29.28
CA ALA A 100 8.30 3.12 -30.01
C ALA A 100 9.29 2.42 -30.95
N ALA A 101 9.70 1.18 -30.63
CA ALA A 101 10.51 0.36 -31.54
C ALA A 101 9.72 -0.19 -32.75
N HIS A 102 8.41 0.06 -32.81
CA HIS A 102 7.50 -0.41 -33.86
C HIS A 102 6.72 0.71 -34.56
N ALA A 103 6.92 1.96 -34.13
CA ALA A 103 6.47 3.14 -34.84
C ALA A 103 7.52 3.54 -35.88
#